data_AF-A0A5C1M9U8-F1
#
_entry.id   AF-A0A5C1M9U8-F1
#
_cell.length_a   1.000
_cell.length_b   1.000
_cell.length_c   1.000
_cell.angle_alpha   90.00
_cell.angle_beta   90.00
_cell.angle_gamma   90.00
#
_symmetry.space_group_name_H-M   'P 1'
#
loop_
_entity.id
_entity.type
_entity.pdbx_description
1 polymer ?
#
loop_
_entity_poly.entity_id
_entity_poly.type
_entity_poly.pdbx_seq_one_letter_code
_entity_poly.pdbx_strand_id
1 'polypeptide(L)'
;MKPWVCFLFIAAGGNAVYHVGQKTLAATTNPMVILMGAYGFAFLLSAAAAPFFQGAANVPGTAQVFNWPVAALGAGAFLIEIGFLFLYRSGGSLQWSGIAVNGLAALMLIPVAILVYRETFSVARLLGILLTLAGLALIMRK
;
A
#
# COMPACT_ATOMS: atom_id res chain seq x y z
N MET A 1 24.55 -6.94 -0.51
CA MET A 1 23.56 -5.90 -0.15
C MET A 1 22.76 -6.41 1.05
N LYS A 2 22.36 -5.54 2.00
CA LYS A 2 21.51 -5.98 3.12
C LYS A 2 20.15 -6.45 2.54
N PRO A 3 19.60 -7.60 2.98
CA PRO A 3 18.45 -8.24 2.33
C PRO A 3 17.21 -7.34 2.24
N TRP A 4 17.01 -6.42 3.20
CA TRP A 4 15.91 -5.47 3.20
C TRP A 4 15.93 -4.50 2.00
N VAL A 5 17.10 -4.18 1.45
CA VAL A 5 17.21 -3.30 0.27
C VAL A 5 16.58 -3.96 -0.96
N CYS A 6 16.81 -5.27 -1.13
CA CYS A 6 16.21 -6.02 -2.23
C CYS A 6 14.68 -6.05 -2.13
N PHE A 7 14.13 -6.25 -0.92
CA PHE A 7 12.69 -6.23 -0.68
C PHE A 7 12.07 -4.86 -0.94
N LEU A 8 12.78 -3.77 -0.63
CA LEU A 8 12.34 -2.42 -1.01
C LEU A 8 12.23 -2.24 -2.52
N PHE A 9 13.20 -2.73 -3.29
CA PHE A 9 13.13 -2.66 -4.76
C PHE A 9 11.97 -3.47 -5.32
N ILE A 10 11.68 -4.65 -4.76
CA ILE A 10 10.52 -5.46 -5.15
C ILE A 10 9.23 -4.69 -4.87
N ALA A 11 9.08 -4.14 -3.67
CA ALA A 11 7.90 -3.35 -3.30
C ALA A 11 7.74 -2.10 -4.16
N ALA A 12 8.83 -1.37 -4.43
CA ALA A 12 8.82 -0.18 -5.27
C ALA A 12 8.47 -0.51 -6.74
N GLY A 13 9.01 -1.60 -7.28
CA GLY A 13 8.68 -2.09 -8.62
C GLY A 13 7.21 -2.49 -8.73
N GLY A 14 6.69 -3.23 -7.74
CA GLY A 14 5.27 -3.57 -7.64
C GLY A 14 4.39 -2.32 -7.57
N ASN A 15 4.79 -1.33 -6.78
CA ASN A 15 4.06 -0.06 -6.66
C ASN A 15 4.04 0.73 -7.98
N ALA A 16 5.14 0.72 -8.74
CA ALA A 16 5.18 1.34 -10.07
C ALA A 16 4.21 0.66 -11.05
N VAL A 17 4.23 -0.68 -11.12
CA VAL A 17 3.29 -1.47 -11.94
C VAL A 17 1.83 -1.20 -11.52
N TYR A 18 1.57 -1.15 -10.21
CA TYR A 18 0.27 -0.83 -9.65
C TYR A 18 -0.26 0.52 -10.14
N HIS A 19 0.55 1.59 -10.02
CA HIS A 19 0.14 2.92 -10.43
C HIS A 19 -0.08 3.05 -11.94
N VAL A 20 0.76 2.40 -12.74
CA VAL A 20 0.57 2.33 -14.20
C VAL A 20 -0.74 1.62 -14.53
N GLY A 21 -0.97 0.44 -13.94
CA GLY A 21 -2.23 -0.30 -14.12
C GLY A 21 -3.44 0.55 -13.76
N GLN A 22 -3.46 1.12 -12.54
CA GLN A 22 -4.55 1.97 -12.06
C GLN A 22 -4.84 3.17 -12.97
N LYS A 23 -3.80 3.84 -13.49
CA LYS A 23 -3.96 4.99 -14.39
C LYS A 23 -4.56 4.60 -15.75
N THR A 24 -4.31 3.37 -16.22
CA THR A 24 -4.79 2.87 -17.52
C THR A 24 -6.23 2.35 -17.48
N LEU A 25 -6.80 2.13 -16.29
CA LEU A 25 -8.16 1.61 -16.16
C LEU A 25 -9.20 2.60 -16.71
N ALA A 26 -10.17 2.08 -17.48
CA ALA A 26 -11.24 2.88 -18.03
C ALA A 26 -12.07 3.54 -16.92
N ALA A 27 -12.35 4.84 -17.06
CA ALA A 27 -13.13 5.61 -16.10
C ALA A 27 -14.63 5.23 -16.08
N THR A 28 -15.12 4.62 -17.16
CA THR A 28 -16.54 4.28 -17.38
C THR A 28 -16.94 2.92 -16.79
N THR A 29 -15.99 2.05 -16.48
CA THR A 29 -16.26 0.72 -15.91
C THR A 29 -16.63 0.82 -14.43
N ASN A 30 -17.51 -0.06 -13.95
CA ASN A 30 -17.82 -0.14 -12.52
C ASN A 30 -16.54 -0.45 -11.71
N PRO A 31 -16.17 0.39 -10.73
CA PRO A 31 -14.94 0.21 -9.96
C PRO A 31 -14.93 -1.11 -9.17
N MET A 32 -16.08 -1.58 -8.69
CA MET A 32 -16.17 -2.83 -7.93
C MET A 32 -15.88 -4.04 -8.82
N VAL A 33 -16.32 -4.01 -10.08
CA VAL A 33 -16.02 -5.08 -11.06
C VAL A 33 -14.53 -5.14 -11.38
N ILE A 34 -13.88 -3.97 -11.51
CA ILE A 34 -12.42 -3.89 -11.65
C ILE A 34 -11.73 -4.51 -10.43
N LEU A 35 -12.13 -4.13 -9.21
CA LEU A 35 -11.52 -4.63 -7.98
C LEU A 35 -11.73 -6.13 -7.81
N MET A 36 -12.91 -6.65 -8.16
CA MET A 36 -13.17 -8.10 -8.19
C MET A 36 -12.17 -8.83 -9.11
N GLY A 37 -11.92 -8.30 -10.31
CA GLY A 37 -10.94 -8.86 -11.23
C GLY A 37 -9.50 -8.77 -10.69
N ALA A 38 -9.11 -7.62 -10.14
CA ALA A 38 -7.79 -7.38 -9.58
C ALA A 38 -7.50 -8.32 -8.39
N TYR A 39 -8.45 -8.45 -7.46
CA TYR A 39 -8.30 -9.36 -6.33
C TYR A 39 -8.39 -10.82 -6.73
N GLY A 40 -9.24 -11.17 -7.69
CA GLY A 40 -9.26 -12.53 -8.24
C GLY A 40 -7.89 -12.91 -8.80
N PHE A 41 -7.27 -12.01 -9.56
CA PHE A 41 -5.92 -12.23 -10.08
C PHE A 41 -4.85 -12.30 -8.98
N ALA A 42 -4.90 -11.37 -8.01
CA ALA A 42 -3.98 -11.39 -6.87
C ALA A 42 -4.12 -12.67 -6.02
N PHE A 43 -5.35 -13.16 -5.84
CA PHE A 43 -5.64 -14.42 -5.17
C PHE A 43 -5.01 -15.59 -5.94
N LEU A 44 -5.18 -15.66 -7.26
CA LEU A 44 -4.57 -16.71 -8.09
C LEU A 44 -3.06 -16.70 -8.01
N LEU A 45 -2.42 -15.52 -8.10
CA LEU A 45 -0.97 -15.39 -7.93
C LEU A 45 -0.52 -15.85 -6.54
N SER A 46 -1.24 -15.46 -5.49
CA SER A 46 -0.92 -15.85 -4.11
C SER A 46 -1.08 -17.36 -3.90
N ALA A 47 -2.14 -17.95 -4.44
CA ALA A 47 -2.39 -19.39 -4.38
C ALA A 47 -1.33 -20.17 -5.15
N ALA A 48 -0.92 -19.71 -6.32
CA ALA A 48 0.16 -20.32 -7.11
C ALA A 48 1.52 -20.19 -6.41
N ALA A 49 1.75 -19.09 -5.69
CA ALA A 49 2.97 -18.86 -4.93
C ALA A 49 3.03 -19.67 -3.62
N ALA A 50 1.88 -19.96 -2.99
CA ALA A 50 1.81 -20.56 -1.65
C ALA A 50 2.69 -21.80 -1.43
N PRO A 51 2.83 -22.77 -2.36
CA PRO A 51 3.69 -23.94 -2.17
C PRO A 51 5.18 -23.62 -2.00
N PHE A 52 5.62 -22.44 -2.45
CA PHE A 52 7.03 -22.01 -2.38
C PHE A 52 7.37 -21.29 -1.08
N PHE A 53 6.39 -20.97 -0.23
CA PHE A 53 6.58 -20.25 1.02
C PHE A 53 6.13 -21.09 2.21
N GLN A 54 7.08 -21.61 2.99
CA GLN A 54 6.79 -22.37 4.20
C GLN A 54 6.52 -21.42 5.38
N GLY A 55 5.35 -21.55 6.01
CA GLY A 55 5.06 -20.90 7.29
C GLY A 55 5.79 -21.58 8.45
N ALA A 56 5.96 -20.88 9.58
CA ALA A 56 6.50 -21.48 10.80
C ALA A 56 5.59 -22.64 11.26
N ALA A 57 6.18 -23.82 11.47
CA ALA A 57 5.57 -25.13 11.28
C ALA A 57 4.44 -25.58 12.25
N ASN A 58 3.78 -24.72 13.03
CA ASN A 58 2.86 -25.18 14.09
C ASN A 58 1.49 -24.49 14.16
N VAL A 59 1.05 -23.77 13.11
CA VAL A 59 -0.30 -23.17 13.09
C VAL A 59 -1.04 -23.62 11.82
N PRO A 60 -2.23 -24.25 11.95
CA PRO A 60 -3.07 -24.54 10.79
C PRO A 60 -3.36 -23.24 10.04
N GLY A 61 -3.01 -23.19 8.74
CA GLY A 61 -3.15 -21.98 7.93
C GLY A 61 -4.57 -21.38 7.95
N THR A 62 -5.60 -22.21 8.10
CA THR A 62 -7.01 -21.79 8.20
C THR A 62 -7.31 -20.93 9.43
N ALA A 63 -6.64 -21.15 10.56
CA ALA A 63 -6.83 -20.35 11.77
C ALA A 63 -6.24 -18.93 11.63
N GLN A 64 -5.30 -18.74 10.70
CA GLN A 64 -4.67 -17.44 10.45
C GLN A 64 -5.47 -16.57 9.47
N VAL A 65 -6.29 -17.17 8.59
CA VAL A 65 -7.07 -16.41 7.60
C VAL A 65 -8.26 -15.68 8.23
N PHE A 66 -8.81 -16.20 9.34
CA PHE A 66 -9.97 -15.63 10.03
C PHE A 66 -9.60 -14.80 11.27
N ASN A 67 -8.48 -14.08 11.22
CA ASN A 67 -8.09 -13.19 12.30
C ASN A 67 -8.27 -11.70 11.92
N TRP A 68 -8.37 -10.85 12.93
CA TRP A 68 -8.51 -9.41 12.74
C TRP A 68 -7.38 -8.78 11.89
N PRO A 69 -6.09 -9.14 12.04
CA PRO A 69 -5.03 -8.65 11.17
C PRO A 69 -5.28 -8.90 9.68
N VAL A 70 -5.75 -10.09 9.30
CA VAL A 70 -6.10 -10.40 7.91
C VAL A 70 -7.31 -9.60 7.45
N ALA A 71 -8.32 -9.42 8.31
CA ALA A 71 -9.48 -8.56 8.00
C ALA A 71 -9.06 -7.09 7.79
N ALA A 72 -8.19 -6.56 8.65
CA ALA A 72 -7.65 -5.20 8.55
C ALA A 72 -6.78 -5.03 7.29
N LEU A 73 -5.97 -6.05 6.94
CA LEU A 73 -5.18 -6.06 5.71
C LEU A 73 -6.08 -6.00 4.47
N GLY A 74 -7.12 -6.82 4.41
CA GLY A 74 -8.06 -6.84 3.29
C GLY A 74 -8.85 -5.52 3.16
N ALA A 75 -9.37 -5.00 4.27
CA ALA A 75 -10.06 -3.71 4.28
C ALA A 75 -9.13 -2.55 3.89
N GLY A 76 -7.89 -2.57 4.38
CA GLY A 76 -6.86 -1.58 4.05
C GLY A 76 -6.49 -1.60 2.57
N ALA A 77 -6.24 -2.79 2.00
CA ALA A 77 -6.04 -2.95 0.57
C ALA A 77 -7.20 -2.31 -0.20
N PHE A 78 -8.45 -2.71 0.10
CA PHE A 78 -9.65 -2.18 -0.55
C PHE A 78 -9.77 -0.66 -0.56
N LEU A 79 -9.50 -0.03 0.57
CA LEU A 79 -9.50 1.43 0.66
C LEU A 79 -8.39 2.06 -0.20
N ILE A 80 -7.21 1.44 -0.25
CA ILE A 80 -6.11 1.89 -1.11
C ILE A 80 -6.53 1.79 -2.58
N GLU A 81 -7.05 0.64 -3.03
CA GLU A 81 -7.38 0.48 -4.45
C GLU A 81 -8.56 1.34 -4.91
N ILE A 82 -9.63 1.44 -4.13
CA ILE A 82 -10.74 2.34 -4.49
C ILE A 82 -10.30 3.81 -4.45
N GLY A 83 -9.44 4.17 -3.48
CA GLY A 83 -8.90 5.52 -3.31
C GLY A 83 -8.05 5.95 -4.51
N PHE A 84 -7.11 5.12 -4.95
CA PHE A 84 -6.30 5.41 -6.13
C PHE A 84 -7.13 5.39 -7.42
N LEU A 85 -8.10 4.49 -7.54
CA LEU A 85 -8.98 4.45 -8.69
C LEU A 85 -9.74 5.76 -8.85
N PHE A 86 -10.34 6.27 -7.77
CA PHE A 86 -11.02 7.58 -7.80
C PHE A 86 -10.06 8.74 -7.99
N LEU A 87 -8.87 8.71 -7.39
CA LEU A 87 -7.84 9.72 -7.59
C LEU A 87 -7.41 9.83 -9.06
N TYR A 88 -7.21 8.70 -9.75
CA TYR A 88 -6.82 8.74 -11.16
C TYR A 88 -7.97 9.10 -12.09
N ARG A 89 -9.20 8.70 -11.77
CA ARG A 89 -10.41 9.11 -12.50
C ARG A 89 -10.72 10.59 -12.37
N SER A 90 -10.34 11.23 -11.27
CA SER A 90 -10.46 12.69 -11.07
C SER A 90 -9.32 13.50 -11.67
N GLY A 91 -8.39 12.85 -12.41
CA GLY A 91 -7.28 13.52 -13.10
C GLY A 91 -5.97 13.53 -12.31
N GLY A 92 -5.84 12.75 -11.23
CA GLY A 92 -4.62 12.64 -10.43
C GLY A 92 -3.38 12.29 -11.27
N SER A 93 -2.23 12.85 -10.86
CA SER A 93 -0.96 12.69 -11.58
C SER A 93 -0.24 11.41 -11.18
N LEU A 94 0.22 10.65 -12.18
CA LEU A 94 1.08 9.48 -11.95
C LEU A 94 2.37 9.85 -11.18
N GLN A 95 2.89 11.07 -11.38
CA GLN A 95 4.18 11.49 -10.84
C GLN A 95 4.18 11.71 -9.32
N TRP A 96 3.07 12.20 -8.75
CA TRP A 96 3.05 12.62 -7.34
C TRP A 96 1.98 11.92 -6.51
N SER A 97 0.95 11.31 -7.10
CA SER A 97 -0.14 10.69 -6.34
C SER A 97 0.34 9.62 -5.36
N GLY A 98 1.29 8.76 -5.77
CA GLY A 98 1.87 7.74 -4.87
C GLY A 98 2.65 8.36 -3.70
N ILE A 99 3.40 9.42 -3.95
CA ILE A 99 4.17 10.13 -2.91
C ILE A 99 3.20 10.81 -1.93
N ALA A 100 2.14 11.45 -2.44
CA ALA A 100 1.15 12.12 -1.61
C ALA A 100 0.42 11.16 -0.67
N VAL A 101 -0.08 10.04 -1.20
CA VAL A 101 -0.79 9.05 -0.40
C VAL A 101 0.14 8.43 0.66
N ASN A 102 1.36 8.04 0.30
CA ASN A 102 2.30 7.48 1.26
C ASN A 102 2.73 8.49 2.33
N GLY A 103 2.89 9.77 1.97
CA GLY A 103 3.16 10.85 2.92
C GLY A 103 2.00 11.08 3.91
N LEU A 104 0.76 11.10 3.41
CA LEU A 104 -0.44 11.20 4.25
C LEU A 104 -0.61 9.97 5.14
N ALA A 105 -0.39 8.77 4.60
CA ALA A 105 -0.43 7.53 5.38
C ALA A 105 0.62 7.53 6.50
N ALA A 106 1.85 7.99 6.21
CA ALA A 106 2.88 8.14 7.22
C ALA A 106 2.42 9.05 8.38
N LEU A 107 1.79 10.19 8.07
CA LEU A 107 1.20 11.07 9.08
C LEU A 107 0.11 10.39 9.91
N MET A 108 -0.82 9.69 9.24
CA MET A 108 -1.92 8.97 9.90
C MET A 108 -1.44 7.82 10.80
N LEU A 109 -0.29 7.24 10.49
CA LEU A 109 0.30 6.15 11.27
C LEU A 109 1.04 6.63 12.52
N ILE A 110 1.50 7.90 12.59
CA ILE A 110 2.25 8.40 13.77
C ILE A 110 1.47 8.21 15.09
N PRO A 111 0.19 8.61 15.21
CA PRO A 111 -0.56 8.40 16.44
C PRO A 111 -0.71 6.92 16.77
N VAL A 112 -0.91 6.08 15.76
CA VAL A 112 -1.04 4.62 15.94
C VAL A 112 0.27 4.01 16.43
N ALA A 113 1.40 4.40 15.83
CA ALA A 113 2.74 3.97 16.22
C ALA A 113 3.07 4.36 17.67
N ILE A 114 2.71 5.57 18.09
CA ILE A 114 2.95 6.06 19.46
C ILE A 114 1.99 5.38 20.46
N LEU A 115 0.69 5.36 20.18
CA LEU A 115 -0.31 4.93 21.16
C LEU A 115 -0.43 3.41 21.27
N VAL A 116 -0.40 2.71 20.14
CA VAL A 116 -0.61 1.25 20.08
C VAL A 116 0.72 0.52 20.22
N TYR A 117 1.71 0.91 19.43
CA TYR A 117 3.01 0.21 19.36
C TYR A 117 4.07 0.80 20.30
N ARG A 118 3.76 1.91 20.99
CA ARG A 118 4.68 2.59 21.93
C ARG A 118 6.03 2.93 21.34
N GLU A 119 6.07 3.20 20.04
CA GLU A 119 7.29 3.59 19.36
C GLU A 119 7.76 4.97 19.82
N THR A 120 9.05 5.09 20.12
CA THR A 120 9.65 6.39 20.43
C THR A 120 9.90 7.17 19.14
N PHE A 121 9.36 8.38 19.08
CA PHE A 121 9.62 9.32 18.00
C PHE A 121 10.75 10.26 18.38
N SER A 122 11.87 10.16 17.65
CA SER A 122 12.93 11.16 17.77
C SER A 122 12.55 12.43 17.04
N VAL A 123 13.06 13.57 17.50
CA VAL A 123 12.90 14.87 16.83
C VAL A 123 13.37 14.80 15.37
N ALA A 124 14.44 14.05 15.11
CA ALA A 124 14.95 13.84 13.75
C ALA A 124 13.95 13.14 12.82
N ARG A 125 13.20 12.14 13.30
CA ARG A 125 12.15 11.48 12.50
C ARG A 125 11.01 12.44 12.17
N LEU A 126 10.59 13.26 13.14
CA LEU A 126 9.58 14.28 12.92
C LEU A 126 10.02 15.29 11.86
N LEU A 127 11.26 15.79 11.95
CA LEU A 127 11.83 16.69 10.96
C LEU A 127 11.93 16.04 9.57
N GLY A 128 12.31 14.76 9.48
CA GLY A 128 12.34 14.03 8.22
C GLY A 128 10.97 13.91 7.55
N ILE A 129 9.91 13.68 8.34
CA ILE A 129 8.53 13.68 7.85
C ILE A 129 8.13 15.06 7.34
N LEU A 130 8.40 16.12 8.11
CA LEU A 130 8.12 17.50 7.69
C LEU A 130 8.86 17.85 6.39
N LEU A 131 10.12 17.44 6.24
CA LEU A 131 10.90 17.65 5.02
C LEU A 131 10.32 16.88 3.83
N THR A 132 9.85 15.65 4.05
CA THR A 132 9.18 14.84 3.02
C THR A 132 7.89 15.52 2.54
N LEU A 133 7.10 16.07 3.46
CA LEU A 133 5.88 16.82 3.14
C LEU A 133 6.17 18.14 2.43
N ALA A 134 7.23 18.84 2.83
CA ALA A 134 7.68 20.05 2.13
C ALA A 134 8.12 19.73 0.70
N GLY A 135 8.89 18.65 0.51
CA GLY A 135 9.26 18.15 -0.82
C GLY A 135 8.04 17.78 -1.66
N LEU A 136 7.06 17.11 -1.07
CA LEU A 136 5.79 16.82 -1.73
C LEU A 136 5.04 18.10 -2.14
N ALA A 137 4.94 19.10 -1.25
CA ALA A 137 4.29 20.36 -1.54
C ALA A 137 4.94 21.09 -2.72
N LEU A 138 6.27 21.00 -2.83
CA LEU A 138 7.02 21.53 -3.98
C LEU A 138 6.73 20.75 -5.26
N ILE A 139 6.67 19.41 -5.21
CA ILE A 139 6.34 18.56 -6.37
C ILE A 139 4.91 18.81 -6.85
N MET A 140 3.97 19.06 -5.93
CA MET A 140 2.56 19.33 -6.26
C MET A 140 2.32 20.74 -6.81
N ARG A 141 3.29 21.64 -6.68
CA ARG A 141 3.20 23.01 -7.18
C ARG A 141 3.30 22.97 -8.72
N LYS A 142 2.29 23.54 -9.38
CA LYS A 142 2.30 23.74 -10.84
C LYS A 142 3.39 24.71 -11.26
#